data_AF-A0A2V2S900-F1
#
_entry.id   AF-A0A2V2S900-F1
#
_cell.length_a   1.000
_cell.length_b   1.000
_cell.length_c   1.000
_cell.angle_alpha   90.00
_cell.angle_beta   90.00
_cell.angle_gamma   90.00
#
_symmetry.space_group_name_H-M   'P 1'
#
loop_
_entity.id
_entity.type
_entity.pdbx_description
1 polymer ?
#
loop_
_entity_poly.entity_id
_entity_poly.type
_entity_poly.pdbx_seq_one_letter_code
_entity_poly.pdbx_strand_id
1 'polypeptide(L)'
;MNWLKKNYEKLMLGVVLLAIILAVLAFIFVIIPGHNEKLNKESEAKTTTKVQPLPELDVTLYTNTLTRLATPATINFSDPNRLFNPMQWQKTIDGIRPLASLGPRAATVTNITPLYMKIWLDQVITADKPEDTKYIISMIREAAATPALRNKKSAGYKLNDKDKENIFQVVKIEGNVADPDKITLKLLADDSLAVLTKDKEKPFQRVEGYMASIFYGPENHPWRDQRVGSRLTFNGEDYNIVAITQNEVVLLAKSNQKKWTVKYSKGAS
;
A
#
# COMPACT_ATOMS: atom_id res chain seq x y z
N MET A 1 -134.70 57.97 -15.02
CA MET A 1 -133.26 58.33 -15.02
C MET A 1 -132.63 58.54 -13.63
N ASN A 2 -133.37 58.37 -12.50
CA ASN A 2 -132.81 58.58 -11.15
C ASN A 2 -132.09 57.37 -10.54
N TRP A 3 -132.29 56.15 -11.05
CA TRP A 3 -131.68 54.94 -10.50
C TRP A 3 -130.20 54.80 -10.90
N LEU A 4 -129.87 55.07 -12.17
CA LEU A 4 -128.47 55.09 -12.64
C LEU A 4 -127.64 56.14 -11.88
N LYS A 5 -128.20 57.33 -11.60
CA LYS A 5 -127.50 58.42 -10.92
C LYS A 5 -127.21 58.12 -9.44
N LYS A 6 -128.06 57.33 -8.77
CA LYS A 6 -127.86 56.92 -7.36
C LYS A 6 -126.94 55.71 -7.19
N ASN A 7 -126.81 54.85 -8.21
CA ASN A 7 -126.05 53.60 -8.11
C ASN A 7 -124.80 53.53 -9.01
N TYR A 8 -124.46 54.63 -9.70
CA TYR A 8 -123.29 54.70 -10.59
C TYR A 8 -121.98 54.35 -9.89
N GLU A 9 -121.79 54.81 -8.64
CA GLU A 9 -120.60 54.51 -7.84
C GLU A 9 -120.41 53.00 -7.63
N LYS A 10 -121.50 52.26 -7.34
CA LYS A 10 -121.45 50.81 -7.17
C LYS A 10 -121.14 50.08 -8.48
N LEU A 11 -121.62 50.61 -9.61
CA LEU A 11 -121.37 50.05 -10.94
C LEU A 11 -119.90 50.25 -11.35
N MET A 12 -119.34 51.44 -11.13
CA MET A 12 -117.91 51.71 -11.32
C MET A 12 -117.05 50.85 -10.39
N LEU A 13 -117.42 50.74 -9.12
CA LEU A 13 -116.70 49.89 -8.16
C LEU A 13 -116.70 48.41 -8.60
N GLY A 14 -117.82 47.92 -9.13
CA GLY A 14 -117.93 46.56 -9.67
C GLY A 14 -116.99 46.30 -10.87
N VAL A 15 -116.89 47.25 -11.80
CA VAL A 15 -115.97 47.15 -12.95
C VAL A 15 -114.51 47.17 -12.50
N VAL A 16 -114.15 48.04 -11.56
CA VAL A 16 -112.79 48.11 -11.00
C VAL A 16 -112.43 46.81 -10.28
N LEU A 17 -113.36 46.25 -9.50
CA LEU A 17 -113.14 44.98 -8.81
C LEU A 17 -112.91 43.84 -9.81
N LEU A 18 -113.68 43.78 -10.91
CA LEU A 18 -113.52 42.79 -11.97
C LEU A 18 -112.16 42.90 -12.67
N ALA A 19 -111.68 44.12 -12.94
CA ALA A 19 -110.37 44.36 -13.54
C ALA A 19 -109.22 43.89 -12.62
N ILE A 20 -109.34 44.12 -11.31
CA ILE A 20 -108.34 43.65 -10.33
C ILE A 20 -108.31 42.12 -10.29
N ILE A 21 -109.47 41.46 -10.27
CA ILE A 21 -109.56 40.00 -10.26
C ILE A 21 -108.88 39.41 -11.51
N LEU A 22 -109.14 39.97 -12.69
CA LEU A 22 -108.49 39.53 -13.93
C LEU A 22 -106.97 39.73 -13.92
N ALA A 23 -106.48 40.85 -13.38
CA ALA A 23 -105.05 41.11 -13.26
C ALA A 23 -104.37 40.11 -12.30
N VAL A 24 -105.00 39.79 -11.16
CA VAL A 24 -104.49 38.80 -10.21
C VAL A 24 -104.46 37.40 -10.84
N LEU A 25 -105.52 37.02 -11.57
CA LEU A 25 -105.56 35.73 -12.28
C LEU A 25 -104.46 35.64 -13.34
N ALA A 26 -104.25 36.68 -14.15
CA ALA A 26 -103.16 36.71 -15.13
C ALA A 26 -101.78 36.60 -14.48
N PHE A 27 -101.57 37.29 -13.35
CA PHE A 27 -100.32 37.23 -12.60
C PHE A 27 -100.04 35.82 -12.08
N ILE A 28 -101.03 35.16 -11.48
CA ILE A 28 -100.90 33.82 -10.90
C ILE A 28 -100.70 32.76 -11.98
N PHE A 29 -101.54 32.76 -13.03
CA PHE A 29 -101.59 31.65 -13.99
C PHE A 29 -100.60 31.80 -15.15
N VAL A 30 -100.11 33.01 -15.47
CA VAL A 30 -99.25 33.22 -16.66
C VAL A 30 -97.84 33.67 -16.28
N ILE A 31 -97.71 34.62 -15.36
CA ILE A 31 -96.41 35.28 -15.11
C ILE A 31 -95.51 34.42 -14.21
N ILE A 32 -96.07 33.85 -13.12
CA ILE A 32 -95.30 33.04 -12.16
C ILE A 32 -94.70 31.77 -12.81
N PRO A 33 -95.45 30.96 -13.59
CA PRO A 33 -94.89 29.74 -14.19
C PRO A 33 -93.73 30.04 -15.15
N GLY A 34 -93.87 31.08 -15.98
CA GLY A 34 -92.84 31.47 -16.94
C GLY A 34 -91.54 31.97 -16.29
N HIS A 35 -91.61 32.59 -15.11
CA HIS A 35 -90.42 32.96 -14.34
C HIS A 35 -89.73 31.74 -13.73
N ASN A 36 -90.50 30.82 -13.15
CA ASN A 36 -89.95 29.61 -12.53
C ASN A 36 -89.23 28.71 -13.54
N GLU A 37 -89.76 28.56 -14.76
CA GLU A 37 -89.09 27.80 -15.81
C GLU A 37 -87.74 28.39 -16.22
N LYS A 38 -87.63 29.72 -16.29
CA LYS A 38 -86.35 30.38 -16.62
C LYS A 38 -85.31 30.19 -15.52
N LEU A 39 -85.71 30.35 -14.26
CA LEU A 39 -84.82 30.16 -13.12
C LEU A 39 -84.33 28.71 -13.03
N ASN A 40 -85.20 27.74 -13.29
CA ASN A 40 -84.81 26.33 -13.29
C ASN A 40 -83.78 26.04 -14.40
N LYS A 41 -83.99 26.55 -15.63
CA LYS A 41 -83.02 26.40 -16.72
C LYS A 41 -81.65 27.01 -16.42
N GLU A 42 -81.62 28.19 -15.79
CA GLU A 42 -80.35 28.81 -15.37
C GLU A 42 -79.67 28.04 -14.22
N SER A 43 -80.45 27.46 -13.31
CA SER A 43 -79.93 26.65 -12.20
C SER A 43 -79.29 25.35 -12.70
N GLU A 44 -79.93 24.65 -13.64
CA GLU A 44 -79.40 23.42 -14.23
C GLU A 44 -78.10 23.71 -15.02
N ALA A 45 -78.06 24.81 -15.78
CA ALA A 45 -76.88 25.21 -16.54
C ALA A 45 -75.65 25.52 -15.64
N LYS A 46 -75.86 26.03 -14.42
CA LYS A 46 -74.76 26.32 -13.48
C LYS A 46 -74.27 25.10 -12.70
N THR A 47 -75.07 24.04 -12.61
CA THR A 47 -74.78 22.91 -11.71
C THR A 47 -73.93 21.81 -12.37
N THR A 48 -73.72 21.83 -13.69
CA THR A 48 -73.00 20.78 -14.44
C THR A 48 -71.63 21.19 -14.95
N THR A 49 -70.80 21.85 -14.13
CA THR A 49 -69.38 22.04 -14.50
C THR A 49 -68.63 20.73 -14.28
N LYS A 50 -68.25 20.04 -15.36
CA LYS A 50 -67.52 18.76 -15.31
C LYS A 50 -66.09 18.98 -14.79
N VAL A 51 -65.86 18.69 -13.51
CA VAL A 51 -64.54 18.82 -12.88
C VAL A 51 -63.65 17.64 -13.31
N GLN A 52 -62.46 17.95 -13.83
CA GLN A 52 -61.46 16.92 -14.17
C GLN A 52 -60.82 16.36 -12.90
N PRO A 53 -60.56 15.04 -12.80
CA PRO A 53 -59.89 14.47 -11.65
C PRO A 53 -58.45 15.01 -11.55
N LEU A 54 -58.01 15.26 -10.32
CA LEU A 54 -56.65 15.72 -10.04
C LEU A 54 -55.64 14.63 -10.47
N PRO A 55 -54.53 15.00 -11.12
CA PRO A 55 -53.45 14.05 -11.42
C PRO A 55 -52.82 13.51 -10.14
N GLU A 56 -52.37 12.26 -10.17
CA GLU A 56 -51.75 11.60 -9.02
C GLU A 56 -50.50 12.33 -8.54
N LEU A 57 -50.31 12.40 -7.22
CA LEU A 57 -49.19 13.08 -6.59
C LEU A 57 -47.90 12.27 -6.75
N ASP A 58 -46.93 12.79 -7.50
CA ASP A 58 -45.63 12.16 -7.70
C ASP A 58 -44.78 12.22 -6.42
N VAL A 59 -44.65 11.08 -5.74
CA VAL A 59 -43.89 10.92 -4.49
C VAL A 59 -42.52 10.28 -4.71
N THR A 60 -42.09 10.05 -5.95
CA THR A 60 -40.88 9.28 -6.28
C THR A 60 -39.60 9.88 -5.70
N LEU A 61 -39.49 11.22 -5.66
CA LEU A 61 -38.35 11.92 -5.08
C LEU A 61 -38.22 11.65 -3.57
N TYR A 62 -39.34 11.64 -2.85
CA TYR A 62 -39.35 11.43 -1.40
C TYR A 62 -39.05 9.97 -1.05
N THR A 63 -39.60 9.02 -1.81
CA THR A 63 -39.31 7.60 -1.59
C THR A 63 -37.84 7.27 -1.84
N ASN A 64 -37.24 7.84 -2.90
CA ASN A 64 -35.82 7.61 -3.24
C ASN A 64 -34.84 8.21 -2.23
N THR A 65 -35.21 9.35 -1.62
CA THR A 65 -34.40 9.96 -0.56
C THR A 65 -34.47 9.16 0.74
N LEU A 66 -35.64 8.63 1.09
CA LEU A 66 -35.82 7.76 2.26
C LEU A 66 -35.07 6.44 2.13
N THR A 67 -35.11 5.75 0.98
CA THR A 67 -34.33 4.52 0.77
C THR A 67 -32.83 4.75 0.85
N ARG A 68 -32.34 5.88 0.34
CA ARG A 68 -30.92 6.25 0.44
C ARG A 68 -30.50 6.50 1.90
N LEU A 69 -31.36 7.10 2.72
CA LEU A 69 -31.08 7.34 4.14
C LEU A 69 -31.19 6.06 4.99
N ALA A 70 -32.10 5.15 4.63
CA ALA A 70 -32.28 3.88 5.32
C ALA A 70 -31.14 2.87 5.06
N THR A 71 -30.35 3.07 4.00
CA THR A 71 -29.22 2.21 3.69
C THR A 71 -27.96 2.72 4.38
N PRO A 72 -27.40 2.00 5.38
CA PRO A 72 -26.17 2.44 6.03
C PRO A 72 -25.02 2.44 5.01
N ALA A 73 -24.43 3.61 4.77
CA ALA A 73 -23.26 3.72 3.92
C ALA A 73 -22.11 2.93 4.55
N THR A 74 -21.65 1.89 3.87
CA THR A 74 -20.45 1.15 4.27
C THR A 74 -19.24 1.99 3.87
N ILE A 75 -18.84 2.91 4.75
CA ILE A 75 -17.65 3.74 4.55
C ILE A 75 -16.45 2.95 5.08
N ASN A 76 -15.54 2.58 4.18
CA ASN A 76 -14.29 1.93 4.57
C ASN A 76 -13.28 2.99 5.03
N PHE A 77 -12.97 3.00 6.33
CA PHE A 77 -11.99 3.89 6.96
C PHE A 77 -10.60 3.24 7.15
N SER A 78 -10.34 2.09 6.53
CA SER A 78 -9.07 1.36 6.66
C SER A 78 -7.94 1.94 5.78
N ASP A 79 -6.74 1.34 5.89
CA ASP A 79 -5.52 1.73 5.16
C ASP A 79 -5.77 1.91 3.64
N PRO A 80 -5.11 2.89 2.98
CA PRO A 80 -3.95 3.67 3.47
C PRO A 80 -4.31 5.02 4.12
N ASN A 81 -5.55 5.48 4.02
CA ASN A 81 -5.93 6.85 4.38
C ASN A 81 -6.59 6.86 5.76
N ARG A 82 -5.79 6.71 6.82
CA ARG A 82 -6.25 6.83 8.21
C ARG A 82 -6.77 8.25 8.47
N LEU A 83 -8.04 8.52 8.19
CA LEU A 83 -8.65 9.86 8.27
C LEU A 83 -8.56 10.50 9.67
N PHE A 84 -8.30 9.70 10.71
CA PHE A 84 -8.13 10.16 12.10
C PHE A 84 -6.68 10.14 12.61
N ASN A 85 -5.72 9.70 11.78
CA ASN A 85 -4.29 9.80 12.07
C ASN A 85 -3.57 10.18 10.77
N PRO A 86 -3.40 11.49 10.49
CA PRO A 86 -2.82 11.94 9.23
C PRO A 86 -1.45 11.30 9.03
N MET A 87 -1.28 10.57 7.92
CA MET A 87 0.06 10.11 7.54
C MET A 87 0.96 11.33 7.36
N GLN A 88 2.12 11.30 8.01
CA GLN A 88 3.10 12.36 7.82
C GLN A 88 3.64 12.26 6.38
N TRP A 89 3.72 13.39 5.70
CA TRP A 89 4.24 13.50 4.34
C TRP A 89 5.57 14.25 4.37
N GLN A 90 6.51 13.83 3.55
CA GLN A 90 7.80 14.51 3.41
C GLN A 90 8.02 14.90 1.97
N LYS A 91 8.53 16.11 1.77
CA LYS A 91 8.95 16.60 0.45
C LYS A 91 10.30 15.97 0.10
N THR A 92 10.31 15.14 -0.94
CA THR A 92 11.47 14.55 -1.60
C THR A 92 11.79 15.34 -2.88
N ILE A 93 12.94 15.05 -3.51
CA ILE A 93 13.35 15.66 -4.79
C ILE A 93 12.29 15.44 -5.88
N ASP A 94 11.66 14.26 -5.92
CA ASP A 94 10.67 13.88 -6.93
C ASP A 94 9.22 14.32 -6.62
N GLY A 95 8.97 14.91 -5.45
CA GLY A 95 7.62 15.27 -5.01
C GLY A 95 7.33 14.91 -3.55
N ILE A 96 6.06 14.80 -3.18
CA ILE A 96 5.62 14.53 -1.81
C ILE A 96 5.35 13.03 -1.67
N ARG A 97 6.04 12.36 -0.72
CA ARG A 97 5.85 10.94 -0.44
C ARG A 97 5.42 10.72 1.02
N PRO A 98 4.67 9.65 1.33
CA PRO A 98 4.37 9.30 2.72
C PRO A 98 5.65 9.00 3.48
N LEU A 99 5.81 9.51 4.70
CA LEU A 99 6.99 9.29 5.54
C LEU A 99 7.22 7.79 5.84
N ALA A 100 6.14 7.01 5.90
CA ALA A 100 6.22 5.54 6.06
C ALA A 100 6.93 4.83 4.89
N SER A 101 6.95 5.46 3.71
CA SER A 101 7.65 4.96 2.52
C SER A 101 9.10 5.46 2.40
N LEU A 102 9.60 6.17 3.41
CA LEU A 102 10.93 6.77 3.44
C LEU A 102 11.79 6.19 4.57
N GLY A 103 13.09 6.39 4.46
CA GLY A 103 14.06 5.94 5.44
C GLY A 103 14.45 4.46 5.29
N PRO A 104 15.11 3.87 6.30
CA PRO A 104 15.84 2.61 6.13
C PRO A 104 14.94 1.39 5.87
N ARG A 105 13.63 1.50 6.15
CA ARG A 105 12.65 0.44 5.85
C ARG A 105 12.28 0.37 4.37
N ALA A 106 12.49 1.44 3.61
CA ALA A 106 12.26 1.47 2.17
C ALA A 106 13.50 0.99 1.37
N ALA A 107 14.63 0.80 2.05
CA ALA A 107 15.77 0.12 1.45
C ALA A 107 15.47 -1.39 1.31
N THR A 108 15.85 -1.96 0.18
CA THR A 108 15.67 -3.40 -0.11
C THR A 108 17.02 -4.02 -0.40
N VAL A 109 17.30 -5.18 0.19
CA VAL A 109 18.51 -5.96 -0.15
C VAL A 109 18.21 -6.73 -1.43
N THR A 110 18.96 -6.47 -2.49
CA THR A 110 18.74 -7.07 -3.82
C THR A 110 19.52 -8.36 -4.00
N ASN A 111 20.70 -8.48 -3.40
CA ASN A 111 21.53 -9.68 -3.46
C ASN A 111 22.39 -9.81 -2.20
N ILE A 112 22.63 -11.04 -1.75
CA ILE A 112 23.60 -11.38 -0.70
C ILE A 112 24.54 -12.45 -1.26
N THR A 113 25.83 -12.11 -1.34
CA THR A 113 26.88 -13.00 -1.86
C THR A 113 27.78 -13.45 -0.71
N PRO A 114 27.95 -14.76 -0.48
CA PRO A 114 28.90 -15.27 0.52
C PRO A 114 30.33 -14.97 0.10
N LEU A 115 31.17 -14.63 1.07
CA LEU A 115 32.60 -14.37 0.91
C LEU A 115 33.39 -15.50 1.54
N TYR A 116 34.24 -16.11 0.74
CA TYR A 116 34.97 -17.31 1.13
C TYR A 116 36.41 -17.01 1.54
N MET A 117 36.89 -17.78 2.51
CA MET A 117 38.30 -18.11 2.63
C MET A 117 38.54 -19.39 1.85
N LYS A 118 39.52 -19.36 0.95
CA LYS A 118 39.89 -20.48 0.10
C LYS A 118 41.37 -20.78 0.32
N ILE A 119 41.71 -22.05 0.51
CA ILE A 119 43.08 -22.49 0.78
C ILE A 119 43.44 -23.62 -0.19
N TRP A 120 44.62 -23.52 -0.81
CA TRP A 120 45.15 -24.48 -1.79
C TRP A 120 46.51 -25.01 -1.35
N LEU A 121 46.79 -26.26 -1.73
CA LEU A 121 48.15 -26.76 -1.84
C LEU A 121 48.64 -26.51 -3.28
N ASP A 122 49.51 -25.51 -3.46
CA ASP A 122 49.99 -25.15 -4.80
C ASP A 122 51.16 -26.03 -5.22
N GLN A 123 52.16 -26.20 -4.35
CA GLN A 123 53.39 -26.93 -4.66
C GLN A 123 53.99 -27.56 -3.41
N VAL A 124 54.66 -28.70 -3.59
CA VAL A 124 55.55 -29.31 -2.59
C VAL A 124 56.98 -29.15 -3.09
N ILE A 125 57.85 -28.57 -2.26
CA ILE A 125 59.29 -28.42 -2.53
C ILE A 125 59.99 -29.44 -1.64
N THR A 126 60.35 -30.57 -2.24
CA THR A 126 61.07 -31.65 -1.58
C THR A 126 62.52 -31.24 -1.34
N ALA A 127 63.04 -31.57 -0.15
CA ALA A 127 64.44 -31.42 0.20
C ALA A 127 65.08 -32.80 0.41
N ASP A 128 66.41 -32.86 0.48
CA ASP A 128 67.14 -34.12 0.71
C ASP A 128 66.75 -34.79 2.03
N LYS A 129 66.34 -33.97 3.02
CA LYS A 129 65.76 -34.44 4.28
C LYS A 129 64.24 -34.23 4.25
N PRO A 130 63.43 -35.24 4.66
CA PRO A 130 61.98 -35.12 4.70
C PRO A 130 61.49 -33.94 5.55
N GLU A 131 62.19 -33.62 6.63
CA GLU A 131 61.88 -32.52 7.57
C GLU A 131 62.04 -31.13 6.95
N ASP A 132 62.86 -31.01 5.91
CA ASP A 132 63.09 -29.74 5.20
C ASP A 132 62.13 -29.51 4.04
N THR A 133 61.24 -30.47 3.77
CA THR A 133 60.19 -30.35 2.75
C THR A 133 59.28 -29.17 3.06
N LYS A 134 59.11 -28.26 2.09
CA LYS A 134 58.25 -27.09 2.21
C LYS A 134 56.97 -27.28 1.40
N TYR A 135 55.83 -26.99 2.02
CA TYR A 135 54.52 -26.97 1.39
C TYR A 135 54.15 -25.53 1.07
N ILE A 136 54.09 -25.20 -0.22
CA ILE A 136 53.61 -23.89 -0.69
C ILE A 136 52.09 -23.90 -0.62
N ILE A 137 51.57 -23.22 0.40
CA ILE A 137 50.14 -23.11 0.65
C ILE A 137 49.71 -21.71 0.26
N SER A 138 48.63 -21.66 -0.50
CA SER A 138 48.04 -20.41 -0.93
C SER A 138 46.70 -20.16 -0.28
N MET A 139 46.42 -18.90 0.00
CA MET A 139 45.19 -18.45 0.62
C MET A 139 44.62 -17.22 -0.08
N ILE A 140 43.30 -17.21 -0.24
CA ILE A 140 42.50 -16.03 -0.56
C ILE A 140 41.52 -15.80 0.60
N ARG A 141 41.38 -14.55 1.04
CA ARG A 141 40.40 -14.14 2.05
C ARG A 141 39.49 -13.07 1.47
N GLU A 142 38.39 -13.49 0.86
CA GLU A 142 37.45 -12.57 0.21
C GLU A 142 36.79 -11.62 1.23
N ALA A 143 36.69 -12.02 2.50
CA ALA A 143 36.10 -11.25 3.59
C ALA A 143 37.07 -10.27 4.29
N ALA A 144 38.34 -10.19 3.88
CA ALA A 144 39.30 -9.31 4.54
C ALA A 144 38.88 -7.83 4.47
N ALA A 145 39.08 -7.08 5.56
CA ALA A 145 38.74 -5.66 5.64
C ALA A 145 39.52 -4.84 4.60
N THR A 146 40.82 -5.08 4.50
CA THR A 146 41.71 -4.39 3.55
C THR A 146 41.72 -5.08 2.18
N PRO A 147 41.50 -4.35 1.06
CA PRO A 147 41.51 -4.93 -0.28
C PRO A 147 42.80 -5.69 -0.64
N ALA A 148 43.96 -5.19 -0.24
CA ALA A 148 45.25 -5.83 -0.52
C ALA A 148 45.40 -7.23 0.14
N LEU A 149 44.62 -7.52 1.19
CA LEU A 149 44.61 -8.82 1.86
C LEU A 149 43.66 -9.83 1.21
N ARG A 150 42.89 -9.42 0.19
CA ARG A 150 41.95 -10.29 -0.54
C ARG A 150 42.59 -11.02 -1.72
N ASN A 151 43.78 -10.59 -2.14
CA ASN A 151 44.53 -11.23 -3.22
C ASN A 151 45.11 -12.58 -2.76
N LYS A 152 45.39 -13.48 -3.72
CA LYS A 152 46.06 -14.75 -3.45
C LYS A 152 47.44 -14.49 -2.85
N LYS A 153 47.69 -15.04 -1.67
CA LYS A 153 49.01 -15.01 -1.01
C LYS A 153 49.49 -16.44 -0.82
N SER A 154 50.76 -16.66 -1.13
CA SER A 154 51.42 -17.96 -1.02
C SER A 154 52.56 -17.87 -0.03
N ALA A 155 52.70 -18.87 0.84
CA ALA A 155 53.81 -19.00 1.75
C ALA A 155 54.22 -20.46 1.87
N GLY A 156 55.50 -20.69 2.17
CA GLY A 156 56.05 -22.03 2.38
C GLY A 156 56.01 -22.41 3.85
N TYR A 157 55.48 -23.59 4.15
CA TYR A 157 55.34 -24.10 5.51
C TYR A 157 56.05 -25.44 5.65
N LYS A 158 56.66 -25.71 6.81
CA LYS A 158 57.23 -27.02 7.16
C LYS A 158 56.31 -27.76 8.14
N LEU A 159 56.44 -29.09 8.19
CA LEU A 159 55.69 -29.92 9.14
C LEU A 159 56.05 -29.56 10.58
N ASN A 160 55.03 -29.32 11.42
CA ASN A 160 55.18 -28.97 12.84
C ASN A 160 56.04 -27.74 13.13
N ASP A 161 56.20 -26.87 12.14
CA ASP A 161 56.83 -25.57 12.34
C ASP A 161 56.01 -24.72 13.32
N LYS A 162 56.69 -24.03 14.23
CA LYS A 162 56.08 -23.21 15.30
C LYS A 162 56.35 -21.73 15.12
N ASP A 163 56.80 -21.31 13.95
CA ASP A 163 56.96 -19.89 13.63
C ASP A 163 55.66 -19.12 13.89
N LYS A 164 55.74 -18.16 14.83
CA LYS A 164 54.57 -17.39 15.30
C LYS A 164 54.07 -16.37 14.29
N GLU A 165 54.87 -16.08 13.26
CA GLU A 165 54.49 -15.17 12.17
C GLU A 165 53.62 -15.86 11.11
N ASN A 166 53.55 -17.19 11.16
CA ASN A 166 52.80 -17.98 10.19
C ASN A 166 51.29 -17.89 10.44
N ILE A 167 50.52 -17.89 9.35
CA ILE A 167 49.05 -17.89 9.39
C ILE A 167 48.52 -19.31 9.68
N PHE A 168 49.26 -20.31 9.23
CA PHE A 168 48.92 -21.72 9.32
C PHE A 168 50.07 -22.50 9.97
N GLN A 169 49.72 -23.58 10.64
CA GLN A 169 50.64 -24.62 11.04
C GLN A 169 50.27 -25.93 10.33
N VAL A 170 51.24 -26.56 9.66
CA VAL A 170 51.04 -27.89 9.10
C VAL A 170 51.17 -28.91 10.24
N VAL A 171 50.05 -29.56 10.60
CA VAL A 171 49.98 -30.46 11.76
C VAL A 171 50.16 -31.91 11.35
N LYS A 172 49.55 -32.31 10.23
CA LYS A 172 49.51 -33.70 9.80
C LYS A 172 49.59 -33.80 8.30
N ILE A 173 50.37 -34.77 7.83
CA ILE A 173 50.46 -35.15 6.43
C ILE A 173 50.08 -36.63 6.32
N GLU A 174 49.19 -36.93 5.39
CA GLU A 174 48.79 -38.30 5.07
C GLU A 174 49.25 -38.63 3.65
N GLY A 175 49.83 -39.82 3.48
CA GLY A 175 50.40 -40.25 2.21
C GLY A 175 51.90 -39.95 2.10
N ASN A 176 52.40 -39.84 0.86
CA ASN A 176 53.80 -39.57 0.59
C ASN A 176 54.17 -38.12 0.95
N VAL A 177 55.29 -37.89 1.61
CA VAL A 177 55.78 -36.55 1.98
C VAL A 177 56.01 -35.67 0.75
N ALA A 178 56.50 -36.25 -0.35
CA ALA A 178 56.70 -35.52 -1.60
C ALA A 178 55.41 -35.31 -2.41
N ASP A 179 54.38 -36.11 -2.15
CA ASP A 179 53.10 -36.11 -2.88
C ASP A 179 51.96 -36.52 -1.92
N PRO A 180 51.53 -35.61 -1.05
CA PRO A 180 50.61 -35.94 0.04
C PRO A 180 49.18 -36.05 -0.46
N ASP A 181 48.47 -37.08 0.00
CA ASP A 181 47.05 -37.26 -0.30
C ASP A 181 46.20 -36.21 0.43
N LYS A 182 46.56 -35.94 1.69
CA LYS A 182 45.93 -34.93 2.54
C LYS A 182 46.94 -34.20 3.41
N ILE A 183 46.73 -32.90 3.58
CA ILE A 183 47.46 -32.07 4.55
C ILE A 183 46.45 -31.44 5.49
N THR A 184 46.63 -31.64 6.80
CA THR A 184 45.84 -30.96 7.82
C THR A 184 46.60 -29.74 8.30
N LEU A 185 45.99 -28.57 8.11
CA LEU A 185 46.45 -27.29 8.59
C LEU A 185 45.67 -26.90 9.84
N LYS A 186 46.35 -26.32 10.81
CA LYS A 186 45.73 -25.59 11.91
C LYS A 186 45.83 -24.10 11.65
N LEU A 187 44.71 -23.40 11.67
CA LEU A 187 44.64 -21.96 11.56
C LEU A 187 44.99 -21.35 12.90
N LEU A 188 46.03 -20.52 12.97
CA LEU A 188 46.47 -19.95 14.26
C LEU A 188 45.53 -18.87 14.79
N ALA A 189 44.64 -18.33 13.95
CA ALA A 189 43.71 -17.28 14.33
C ALA A 189 42.54 -17.78 15.20
N ASP A 190 42.05 -18.99 14.94
CA ASP A 190 40.84 -19.55 15.56
C ASP A 190 41.01 -21.02 15.99
N ASP A 191 42.22 -21.57 15.90
CA ASP A 191 42.56 -22.97 16.17
C ASP A 191 41.78 -24.00 15.34
N SER A 192 41.11 -23.57 14.27
CA SER A 192 40.34 -24.46 13.40
C SER A 192 41.26 -25.31 12.50
N LEU A 193 40.75 -26.49 12.10
CA LEU A 193 41.47 -27.39 11.20
C LEU A 193 40.94 -27.26 9.77
N ALA A 194 41.85 -27.06 8.82
CA ALA A 194 41.57 -27.11 7.39
C ALA A 194 42.26 -28.32 6.78
N VAL A 195 41.49 -29.20 6.15
CA VAL A 195 42.03 -30.39 5.46
C VAL A 195 42.12 -30.07 3.97
N LEU A 196 43.35 -30.01 3.48
CA LEU A 196 43.65 -29.89 2.06
C LEU A 196 43.78 -31.28 1.45
N THR A 197 43.24 -31.44 0.24
CA THR A 197 43.44 -32.64 -0.57
C THR A 197 44.47 -32.37 -1.67
N LYS A 198 45.06 -33.42 -2.21
CA LYS A 198 45.95 -33.37 -3.40
C LYS A 198 45.30 -32.70 -4.62
N ASP A 199 43.97 -32.77 -4.72
CA ASP A 199 43.20 -32.17 -5.80
C ASP A 199 43.25 -30.63 -5.72
N LYS A 200 44.03 -30.02 -6.62
CA LYS A 200 44.20 -28.57 -6.71
C LYS A 200 42.93 -27.83 -7.14
N GLU A 201 41.99 -28.53 -7.77
CA GLU A 201 40.71 -27.93 -8.19
C GLU A 201 39.71 -27.82 -7.03
N LYS A 202 39.97 -28.55 -5.93
CA LYS A 202 39.13 -28.55 -4.72
C LYS A 202 39.87 -27.89 -3.55
N PRO A 203 39.95 -26.55 -3.51
CA PRO A 203 40.44 -25.88 -2.31
C PRO A 203 39.54 -26.18 -1.13
N PHE A 204 40.12 -26.12 0.07
CA PHE A 204 39.32 -25.95 1.27
C PHE A 204 38.59 -24.61 1.18
N GLN A 205 37.28 -24.61 1.41
CA GLN A 205 36.45 -23.41 1.37
C GLN A 205 35.62 -23.28 2.64
N ARG A 206 35.63 -22.08 3.23
CA ARG A 206 34.79 -21.71 4.37
C ARG A 206 34.22 -20.32 4.17
N VAL A 207 32.95 -20.11 4.53
CA VAL A 207 32.35 -18.78 4.54
C VAL A 207 32.91 -17.99 5.72
N GLU A 208 33.52 -16.83 5.44
CA GLU A 208 34.01 -15.90 6.49
C GLU A 208 33.18 -14.61 6.59
N GLY A 209 32.26 -14.39 5.65
CA GLY A 209 31.39 -13.23 5.70
C GLY A 209 30.46 -13.16 4.49
N TYR A 210 29.80 -12.02 4.36
CA TYR A 210 28.85 -11.75 3.31
C TYR A 210 29.02 -10.34 2.76
N MET A 211 28.64 -10.18 1.51
CA MET A 211 28.54 -8.92 0.80
C MET A 211 27.10 -8.72 0.37
N ALA A 212 26.60 -7.48 0.40
CA ALA A 212 25.22 -7.19 0.07
C ALA A 212 25.12 -6.11 -1.00
N SER A 213 24.20 -6.31 -1.94
CA SER A 213 23.71 -5.23 -2.79
C SER A 213 22.40 -4.71 -2.22
N ILE A 214 22.27 -3.39 -2.13
CA ILE A 214 21.15 -2.69 -1.51
C ILE A 214 20.62 -1.68 -2.51
N PHE A 215 19.30 -1.56 -2.61
CA PHE A 215 18.64 -0.58 -3.45
C PHE A 215 17.70 0.27 -2.60
N TYR A 216 17.82 1.60 -2.72
CA TYR A 216 16.88 2.53 -2.11
C TYR A 216 15.94 3.07 -3.19
N GLY A 217 14.73 2.49 -3.24
CA GLY A 217 13.72 2.81 -4.23
C GLY A 217 13.32 4.30 -4.30
N PRO A 218 13.12 5.00 -3.17
CA PRO A 218 12.67 6.39 -3.20
C PRO A 218 13.62 7.39 -3.89
N GLU A 219 14.93 7.10 -3.96
CA GLU A 219 15.92 7.93 -4.67
C GLU A 219 16.53 7.19 -5.87
N ASN A 220 15.98 6.01 -6.21
CA ASN A 220 16.49 5.13 -7.26
C ASN A 220 18.01 4.89 -7.18
N HIS A 221 18.53 4.71 -5.96
CA HIS A 221 19.96 4.63 -5.73
C HIS A 221 20.41 3.20 -5.40
N PRO A 222 21.23 2.56 -6.27
CA PRO A 222 21.79 1.25 -6.01
C PRO A 222 23.18 1.31 -5.39
N TRP A 223 23.40 0.59 -4.30
CA TRP A 223 24.75 0.24 -3.81
C TRP A 223 25.01 -1.23 -4.07
N ARG A 224 26.03 -1.52 -4.87
CA ARG A 224 26.43 -2.90 -5.19
C ARG A 224 27.59 -3.32 -4.34
N ASP A 225 27.67 -4.61 -4.05
CA ASP A 225 28.86 -5.25 -3.49
C ASP A 225 29.37 -4.58 -2.19
N GLN A 226 28.44 -4.14 -1.36
CA GLN A 226 28.72 -3.45 -0.11
C GLN A 226 29.12 -4.43 0.99
N ARG A 227 30.01 -3.96 1.86
CA ARG A 227 30.62 -4.75 2.93
C ARG A 227 30.33 -4.11 4.28
N VAL A 228 30.58 -4.87 5.34
CA VAL A 228 30.59 -4.30 6.69
C VAL A 228 31.59 -3.14 6.73
N GLY A 229 31.15 -2.00 7.27
CA GLY A 229 31.87 -0.74 7.31
C GLY A 229 31.54 0.23 6.17
N SER A 230 30.87 -0.20 5.10
CA SER A 230 30.44 0.69 4.01
C SER A 230 29.49 1.79 4.50
N ARG A 231 29.65 3.00 3.97
CA ARG A 231 28.74 4.14 4.17
C ARG A 231 27.68 4.17 3.07
N LEU A 232 26.42 4.31 3.46
CA LEU A 232 25.27 4.52 2.58
C LEU A 232 24.64 5.87 2.96
N THR A 233 24.33 6.71 1.99
CA THR A 233 23.71 8.02 2.24
C THR A 233 22.39 8.08 1.48
N PHE A 234 21.28 8.20 2.19
CA PHE A 234 19.95 8.32 1.62
C PHE A 234 18.98 8.95 2.62
N ASN A 235 17.87 9.50 2.13
CA ASN A 235 16.88 10.23 2.93
C ASN A 235 17.48 11.37 3.77
N GLY A 236 18.56 12.00 3.27
CA GLY A 236 19.29 13.04 4.00
C GLY A 236 20.06 12.56 5.23
N GLU A 237 20.24 11.25 5.40
CA GLU A 237 20.95 10.65 6.53
C GLU A 237 22.06 9.70 6.08
N ASP A 238 23.10 9.59 6.91
CA ASP A 238 24.19 8.64 6.72
C ASP A 238 24.00 7.38 7.56
N TYR A 239 24.18 6.25 6.90
CA TYR A 239 24.14 4.92 7.49
C TYR A 239 25.48 4.22 7.28
N ASN A 240 25.90 3.42 8.25
CA ASN A 240 27.00 2.47 8.11
C ASN A 240 26.46 1.05 8.16
N ILE A 241 26.97 0.16 7.31
CA ILE A 241 26.68 -1.27 7.43
C ILE A 241 27.48 -1.83 8.60
N VAL A 242 26.81 -2.36 9.62
CA VAL A 242 27.48 -2.94 10.80
C VAL A 242 27.49 -4.46 10.80
N ALA A 243 26.55 -5.09 10.10
CA ALA A 243 26.52 -6.53 9.92
C ALA A 243 25.85 -6.90 8.60
N ILE A 244 26.35 -7.97 7.98
CA ILE A 244 25.70 -8.63 6.84
C ILE A 244 25.69 -10.12 7.18
N THR A 245 24.51 -10.72 7.21
CA THR A 245 24.33 -12.17 7.35
C THR A 245 23.83 -12.75 6.04
N GLN A 246 23.52 -14.05 6.02
CA GLN A 246 22.92 -14.68 4.85
C GLN A 246 21.53 -14.10 4.49
N ASN A 247 20.81 -13.54 5.46
CA ASN A 247 19.40 -13.20 5.33
C ASN A 247 19.07 -11.74 5.62
N GLU A 248 20.03 -10.94 6.06
CA GLU A 248 19.76 -9.55 6.45
C GLU A 248 21.02 -8.69 6.45
N VAL A 249 20.78 -7.38 6.32
CA VAL A 249 21.77 -6.33 6.47
C VAL A 249 21.35 -5.44 7.63
N VAL A 250 22.28 -5.14 8.53
CA VAL A 250 22.05 -4.21 9.64
C VAL A 250 22.73 -2.88 9.34
N LEU A 251 21.93 -1.83 9.27
CA LEU A 251 22.33 -0.45 9.07
C LEU A 251 22.36 0.29 10.41
N LEU A 252 23.38 1.11 10.62
CA LEU A 252 23.52 1.98 11.78
C LEU A 252 23.39 3.43 11.32
N ALA A 253 22.34 4.11 11.75
CA ALA A 253 22.17 5.54 11.52
C ALA A 253 23.23 6.33 12.31
N LYS A 254 24.01 7.19 11.64
CA LYS A 254 25.05 7.98 12.30
C LYS A 254 24.51 9.04 13.26
N SER A 255 23.32 9.58 12.98
CA SER A 255 22.73 10.69 13.74
C SER A 255 22.34 10.29 15.17
N ASN A 256 21.77 9.09 15.33
CA ASN A 256 21.14 8.64 16.57
C ASN A 256 21.62 7.25 17.02
N GLN A 257 22.60 6.66 16.32
CA GLN A 257 23.16 5.34 16.59
C GLN A 257 22.11 4.20 16.59
N LYS A 258 20.94 4.43 15.97
CA LYS A 258 19.88 3.43 15.89
C LYS A 258 20.21 2.40 14.82
N LYS A 259 20.02 1.13 15.16
CA LYS A 259 20.18 0.00 14.24
C LYS A 259 18.87 -0.31 13.54
N TRP A 260 18.98 -0.63 12.25
CA TRP A 260 17.88 -1.01 11.38
C TRP A 260 18.24 -2.28 10.64
N THR A 261 17.39 -3.30 10.76
CA THR A 261 17.55 -4.57 10.06
C THR A 261 16.73 -4.54 8.79
N VAL A 262 17.40 -4.69 7.65
CA VAL A 262 16.78 -4.86 6.33
C VAL A 262 16.89 -6.33 5.96
N LYS A 263 15.76 -7.02 5.91
CA LYS A 263 15.72 -8.44 5.56
C LYS A 263 15.90 -8.63 4.06
N TYR A 264 16.60 -9.69 3.70
CA TYR A 264 16.74 -10.14 2.33
C TYR A 264 15.52 -11.00 1.97
N SER A 265 14.66 -10.46 1.12
CA SER A 265 13.59 -11.21 0.47
C SER A 265 14.13 -11.73 -0.86
N LYS A 266 14.45 -13.02 -0.92
CA LYS A 266 14.80 -13.70 -2.16
C LYS A 266 13.55 -13.79 -3.04
N GLY A 267 13.32 -12.78 -3.88
CA GLY A 267 12.20 -12.71 -4.83
C GLY A 267 11.16 -11.65 -4.51
N ALA A 268 11.42 -10.43 -4.96
CA ALA A 268 10.40 -9.58 -5.59
C ALA A 268 10.98 -9.24 -6.96
N SER A 269 10.92 -10.22 -7.87
CA SER A 269 11.16 -10.04 -9.29
C SER A 269 9.84 -9.75 -9.97
#